data_AF-A0A1G5SDC8-F1
#
_entry.id   AF-A0A1G5SDC8-F1
#
_cell.length_a   1.000
_cell.length_b   1.000
_cell.length_c   1.000
_cell.angle_alpha   90.00
_cell.angle_beta   90.00
_cell.angle_gamma   90.00
#
_symmetry.space_group_name_H-M   'P 1'
#
loop_
_entity.id
_entity.type
_entity.pdbx_description
1 polymer ?
#
loop_
_entity_poly.entity_id
_entity_poly.type
_entity_poly.pdbx_seq_one_letter_code
_entity_poly.pdbx_strand_id
1 'polypeptide(L)'
;MKSVSKKLFFALLLIGICNASHAATCTGRFANPITDICWSCIFPIRIAGISISSLEQEDTPNPEDIACACGNPPRAGIHVSFWEPVRRVDVVRDPFCLTSLGGISMNPGFDAPVASRNRRDGMDQASFYQVHWYVDPIIFFLQTILDNGCLENVGFDIAYLTELDPMWKDDELTALLTPEIFLFGNLPARAACAADCVAATAGFPNNLFFWCAGCQGSLHPLNGNIQAHIGSVQASSLMVNRIIAKLHRELLMWSAAGNNSVCGYTPQPVMDKTGYKYQMLYPVPQTLKIAGKCCQPLGRSTVLWGAGREFPIQGEDFSYQIFRKRNCCQGAIVLGE
;
A
#
# COMPACT_ATOMS: atom_id res chain seq x y z
N MET A 1 0.19 56.39 -35.48
CA MET A 1 1.02 55.16 -35.39
C MET A 1 1.41 54.76 -33.95
N LYS A 2 1.61 55.68 -32.99
CA LYS A 2 2.01 55.33 -31.60
C LYS A 2 0.93 54.63 -30.74
N SER A 3 -0.36 54.79 -31.06
CA SER A 3 -1.47 54.19 -30.30
C SER A 3 -1.72 52.71 -30.64
N VAL A 4 -1.51 52.31 -31.89
CA VAL A 4 -1.72 50.92 -32.35
C VAL A 4 -0.64 49.98 -31.79
N SER A 5 0.60 50.47 -31.70
CA SER A 5 1.72 49.71 -31.11
C SER A 5 1.51 49.41 -29.62
N LYS A 6 0.92 50.33 -28.85
CA LYS A 6 0.60 50.11 -27.42
C LYS A 6 -0.51 49.08 -27.21
N LYS A 7 -1.52 49.05 -28.09
CA LYS A 7 -2.61 48.05 -28.02
C LYS A 7 -2.12 46.66 -28.42
N LEU A 8 -1.21 46.57 -29.38
CA LEU A 8 -0.58 45.30 -29.79
C LEU A 8 0.32 44.73 -28.68
N PHE A 9 1.07 45.58 -27.98
CA PHE A 9 1.90 45.16 -26.85
C PHE A 9 1.09 44.69 -25.64
N PHE A 10 -0.06 45.32 -25.38
CA PHE A 10 -0.96 44.91 -24.30
C PHE A 10 -1.70 43.61 -24.63
N ALA A 11 -2.06 43.38 -25.91
CA ALA A 11 -2.62 42.12 -26.36
C ALA A 11 -1.60 40.97 -26.31
N LEU A 12 -0.32 41.22 -26.62
CA LEU A 12 0.74 40.22 -26.50
C LEU A 12 1.05 39.85 -25.04
N LEU A 13 0.91 40.80 -24.10
CA LEU A 13 1.11 40.56 -22.67
C LEU A 13 -0.03 39.73 -22.05
N LEU A 14 -1.25 39.83 -22.58
CA LEU A 14 -2.42 39.06 -22.12
C LEU A 14 -2.48 37.62 -22.69
N ILE A 15 -1.75 37.32 -23.77
CA ILE A 15 -1.62 35.96 -24.32
C ILE A 15 -0.52 35.16 -23.58
N GLY A 16 0.31 35.82 -22.76
CA GLY A 16 1.38 35.21 -21.98
C GLY A 16 0.97 34.59 -20.64
N ILE A 17 -0.32 34.64 -20.26
CA ILE A 17 -0.85 33.95 -19.08
C ILE A 17 -1.55 32.66 -19.52
N CYS A 18 -0.81 31.80 -20.23
CA CYS A 18 -1.17 30.39 -20.21
C CYS A 18 -0.93 29.93 -18.78
N ASN A 19 -2.00 29.43 -18.13
CA ASN A 19 -1.88 28.64 -16.92
C ASN A 19 -0.76 27.62 -17.15
N ALA A 20 0.34 27.74 -16.42
CA ALA A 20 1.19 26.59 -16.19
C ALA A 20 0.31 25.62 -15.41
N SER A 21 -0.34 24.68 -16.11
CA SER A 21 -0.66 23.42 -15.48
C SER A 21 0.69 22.90 -15.00
N HIS A 22 0.92 22.89 -13.69
CA HIS A 22 2.02 22.11 -13.14
C HIS A 22 1.76 20.68 -13.59
N ALA A 23 2.39 20.27 -14.69
CA ALA A 23 2.53 18.86 -15.01
C ALA A 23 3.20 18.27 -13.79
N ALA A 24 2.51 17.36 -13.09
CA ALA A 24 3.12 16.63 -12.00
C ALA A 24 4.38 15.96 -12.57
N THR A 25 5.54 16.36 -12.06
CA THR A 25 6.80 15.84 -12.58
C THR A 25 6.93 14.41 -12.16
N CYS A 26 6.90 13.49 -13.13
CA CYS A 26 7.14 12.08 -12.85
C CYS A 26 8.58 11.88 -12.37
N THR A 27 8.74 11.71 -11.07
CA THR A 27 10.03 11.47 -10.43
C THR A 27 9.99 10.20 -9.62
N GLY A 28 11.13 9.52 -9.54
CA GLY A 28 11.20 8.26 -8.84
C GLY A 28 12.61 7.74 -8.70
N ARG A 29 12.74 6.69 -7.90
CA ARG A 29 14.00 5.99 -7.69
C ARG A 29 13.70 4.53 -7.42
N PHE A 30 14.43 3.64 -8.09
CA PHE A 30 14.40 2.23 -7.73
C PHE A 30 15.06 2.05 -6.35
N ALA A 31 14.33 1.39 -5.44
CA ALA A 31 14.81 1.13 -4.11
C ALA A 31 16.02 0.19 -4.13
N ASN A 32 17.10 0.57 -3.47
CA ASN A 32 18.24 -0.32 -3.29
C ASN A 32 17.83 -1.44 -2.29
N PRO A 33 17.84 -2.72 -2.71
CA PRO A 33 17.37 -3.81 -1.85
C PRO A 33 18.20 -3.97 -0.57
N ILE A 34 19.44 -3.51 -0.55
CA ILE A 34 20.34 -3.63 0.61
C ILE A 34 20.12 -2.49 1.60
N THR A 35 20.03 -1.24 1.13
CA THR A 35 20.06 -0.05 2.00
C THR A 35 18.69 0.56 2.26
N ASP A 36 17.76 0.49 1.31
CA ASP A 36 16.50 1.21 1.37
C ASP A 36 15.36 0.39 1.99
N ILE A 37 15.57 -0.92 2.13
CA ILE A 37 14.62 -1.85 2.73
C ILE A 37 14.99 -2.07 4.19
N CYS A 38 14.02 -1.88 5.08
CA CYS A 38 14.20 -2.23 6.46
C CYS A 38 13.97 -3.72 6.70
N TRP A 39 15.04 -4.51 6.62
CA TRP A 39 15.02 -5.97 6.81
C TRP A 39 14.55 -6.43 8.19
N SER A 40 14.54 -5.54 9.21
CA SER A 40 13.95 -5.92 10.49
C SER A 40 12.45 -6.22 10.38
N CYS A 41 11.78 -5.74 9.34
CA CYS A 41 10.35 -5.97 9.12
C CYS A 41 9.95 -7.40 8.79
N ILE A 42 10.91 -8.27 8.44
CA ILE A 42 10.68 -9.70 8.26
C ILE A 42 10.38 -10.39 9.60
N PHE A 43 10.89 -9.83 10.69
CA PHE A 43 10.77 -10.39 12.02
C PHE A 43 9.42 -10.04 12.67
N PRO A 44 8.95 -10.89 13.60
CA PRO A 44 9.58 -12.13 14.05
C PRO A 44 9.47 -13.28 13.04
N ILE A 45 10.51 -14.12 13.02
CA ILE A 45 10.48 -15.42 12.33
C ILE A 45 10.23 -16.48 13.40
N ARG A 46 9.12 -17.23 13.27
CA ARG A 46 8.80 -18.36 14.13
C ARG A 46 8.85 -19.66 13.35
N ILE A 47 9.45 -20.67 13.95
CA ILE A 47 9.51 -22.03 13.45
C ILE A 47 9.02 -22.95 14.55
N ALA A 48 8.08 -23.84 14.25
CA ALA A 48 7.53 -24.79 15.22
C ALA A 48 7.00 -24.10 16.50
N GLY A 49 6.30 -22.97 16.36
CA GLY A 49 5.77 -22.18 17.48
C GLY A 49 6.80 -21.32 18.23
N ILE A 50 8.10 -21.58 18.08
CA ILE A 50 9.18 -20.87 18.78
C ILE A 50 9.67 -19.69 17.92
N SER A 51 9.80 -18.52 18.54
CA SER A 51 10.40 -17.34 17.89
C SER A 51 11.93 -17.46 17.92
N ILE A 52 12.55 -17.65 16.75
CA ILE A 52 14.02 -17.74 16.63
C ILE A 52 14.66 -16.36 16.81
N SER A 53 14.03 -15.34 16.25
CA SER A 53 14.46 -13.95 16.36
C SER A 53 13.23 -13.05 16.28
N SER A 54 13.02 -12.22 17.29
CA SER A 54 11.90 -11.27 17.33
C SER A 54 12.32 -9.84 17.02
N LEU A 55 13.58 -9.46 17.31
CA LEU A 55 14.10 -8.09 17.19
C LEU A 55 13.13 -7.00 17.70
N GLU A 56 12.35 -7.32 18.75
CA GLU A 56 11.31 -6.45 19.33
C GLU A 56 10.26 -5.95 18.31
N GLN A 57 10.09 -6.67 17.20
CA GLN A 57 9.07 -6.38 16.21
C GLN A 57 7.71 -6.88 16.67
N GLU A 58 6.68 -6.14 16.27
CA GLU A 58 5.29 -6.49 16.52
C GLU A 58 4.89 -7.67 15.64
N ASP A 59 4.00 -8.53 16.16
CA ASP A 59 3.49 -9.66 15.40
C ASP A 59 1.99 -9.86 15.64
N THR A 60 1.36 -10.55 14.69
CA THR A 60 -0.03 -11.00 14.81
C THR A 60 -0.09 -12.40 15.41
N PRO A 61 -1.28 -12.86 15.86
CA PRO A 61 -1.46 -14.24 16.27
C PRO A 61 -0.98 -15.23 15.20
N ASN A 62 -0.22 -16.24 15.64
CA ASN A 62 0.28 -17.32 14.78
C ASN A 62 -0.36 -18.64 15.20
N PRO A 63 -0.45 -19.63 14.28
CA PRO A 63 -0.77 -21.00 14.65
C PRO A 63 0.22 -21.52 15.71
N GLU A 64 -0.31 -22.15 16.76
CA GLU A 64 0.48 -22.72 17.86
C GLU A 64 1.01 -24.12 17.54
N ASP A 65 0.45 -24.77 16.53
CA ASP A 65 0.82 -26.11 16.11
C ASP A 65 2.28 -26.16 15.63
N ILE A 66 2.99 -27.21 16.08
CA ILE A 66 4.40 -27.43 15.71
C ILE A 66 4.49 -28.03 14.31
N ALA A 67 3.65 -29.02 14.03
CA ALA A 67 3.66 -29.81 12.82
C ALA A 67 2.40 -29.56 11.98
N CYS A 68 2.58 -29.56 10.67
CA CYS A 68 1.52 -29.37 9.69
C CYS A 68 1.51 -30.52 8.69
N ALA A 69 0.32 -30.88 8.23
CA ALA A 69 0.12 -31.81 7.13
C ALA A 69 -0.84 -31.18 6.12
N CYS A 70 -0.41 -31.10 4.87
CA CYS A 70 -1.21 -30.61 3.76
C CYS A 70 -1.55 -31.77 2.84
N GLY A 71 -2.78 -31.82 2.34
CA GLY A 71 -3.24 -32.91 1.46
C GLY A 71 -2.92 -32.70 -0.02
N ASN A 72 -2.70 -31.46 -0.47
CA ASN A 72 -2.47 -31.15 -1.88
C ASN A 72 -1.60 -29.88 -2.06
N PRO A 73 -0.32 -30.00 -2.44
CA PRO A 73 0.46 -31.24 -2.55
C PRO A 73 0.60 -31.94 -1.17
N PRO A 74 0.71 -33.28 -1.12
CA PRO A 74 0.88 -34.02 0.13
C PRO A 74 2.25 -33.72 0.74
N ARG A 75 2.27 -32.82 1.74
CA ARG A 75 3.48 -32.41 2.45
C ARG A 75 3.27 -32.47 3.95
N ALA A 76 4.22 -33.07 4.65
CA ALA A 76 4.31 -33.02 6.10
C ALA A 76 5.53 -32.20 6.50
N GLY A 77 5.35 -31.33 7.48
CA GLY A 77 6.35 -30.32 7.78
C GLY A 77 6.15 -29.64 9.11
N ILE A 78 6.88 -28.53 9.27
CA ILE A 78 6.83 -27.66 10.44
C ILE A 78 6.15 -26.34 10.08
N HIS A 79 5.41 -25.78 11.03
CA HIS A 79 4.84 -24.46 10.86
C HIS A 79 5.95 -23.41 10.88
N VAL A 80 5.98 -22.58 9.84
CA VAL A 80 6.86 -21.42 9.73
C VAL A 80 5.99 -20.18 9.56
N SER A 81 6.32 -19.13 10.30
CA SER A 81 5.66 -17.83 10.20
C SER A 81 6.68 -16.70 10.13
N PHE A 82 6.48 -15.77 9.21
CA PHE A 82 7.34 -14.61 9.00
C PHE A 82 6.60 -13.54 8.20
N TRP A 83 7.23 -12.37 8.04
CA TRP A 83 6.72 -11.29 7.21
C TRP A 83 7.46 -11.26 5.87
N GLU A 84 6.73 -11.45 4.78
CA GLU A 84 7.26 -11.59 3.43
C GLU A 84 7.11 -10.26 2.66
N PRO A 85 8.20 -9.62 2.17
CA PRO A 85 8.12 -8.48 1.26
C PRO A 85 7.81 -9.00 -0.15
N VAL A 86 6.53 -8.93 -0.51
CA VAL A 86 6.02 -9.53 -1.76
C VAL A 86 5.51 -8.55 -2.78
N ARG A 87 5.20 -7.33 -2.34
CA ARG A 87 4.45 -6.36 -3.13
C ARG A 87 5.02 -4.99 -2.91
N ARG A 88 4.97 -4.20 -3.97
CA ARG A 88 5.35 -2.80 -3.94
C ARG A 88 4.19 -1.98 -4.46
N VAL A 89 4.02 -0.77 -3.93
CA VAL A 89 2.91 0.11 -4.28
C VAL A 89 3.44 1.50 -4.52
N ASP A 90 3.18 2.03 -5.71
CA ASP A 90 3.38 3.44 -5.97
C ASP A 90 2.08 4.19 -5.78
N VAL A 91 2.15 5.39 -5.21
CA VAL A 91 1.04 6.32 -5.10
C VAL A 91 1.51 7.62 -5.73
N VAL A 92 0.92 7.94 -6.88
CA VAL A 92 1.45 8.96 -7.78
C VAL A 92 0.41 9.98 -8.16
N ARG A 93 0.90 11.16 -8.53
CA ARG A 93 0.07 12.27 -8.98
C ARG A 93 -0.12 12.30 -10.48
N ASP A 94 0.94 11.99 -11.22
CA ASP A 94 0.92 11.91 -12.67
C ASP A 94 0.52 10.50 -13.10
N PRO A 95 -0.50 10.33 -13.96
CA PRO A 95 -0.91 9.01 -14.41
C PRO A 95 0.22 8.31 -15.18
N PHE A 96 0.30 6.99 -15.01
CA PHE A 96 1.33 6.13 -15.60
C PHE A 96 2.77 6.46 -15.20
N CYS A 97 2.98 7.26 -14.16
CA CYS A 97 4.29 7.50 -13.60
C CYS A 97 4.73 6.35 -12.69
N LEU A 98 5.73 5.57 -13.09
CA LEU A 98 6.25 4.48 -12.27
C LEU A 98 7.36 4.97 -11.35
N THR A 99 6.99 5.57 -10.23
CA THR A 99 7.92 6.11 -9.22
C THR A 99 8.92 5.06 -8.74
N SER A 100 8.50 3.80 -8.56
CA SER A 100 9.39 2.74 -8.12
C SER A 100 10.38 2.26 -9.16
N LEU A 101 10.06 2.45 -10.44
CA LEU A 101 10.92 2.03 -11.55
C LEU A 101 11.83 3.18 -12.03
N GLY A 102 12.11 4.14 -11.15
CA GLY A 102 12.98 5.27 -11.44
C GLY A 102 12.26 6.50 -12.02
N GLY A 103 10.93 6.57 -11.92
CA GLY A 103 10.15 7.68 -12.45
C GLY A 103 9.99 7.60 -13.96
N ILE A 104 9.86 6.39 -14.51
CA ILE A 104 9.57 6.20 -15.93
C ILE A 104 8.08 6.44 -16.14
N SER A 105 7.73 7.38 -17.02
CA SER A 105 6.35 7.57 -17.48
C SER A 105 6.08 6.64 -18.65
N MET A 106 5.10 5.74 -18.50
CA MET A 106 4.66 4.82 -19.56
C MET A 106 3.24 5.17 -19.99
N ASN A 107 3.06 6.31 -20.65
CA ASN A 107 1.74 6.69 -21.16
C ASN A 107 1.45 5.99 -22.50
N PRO A 108 0.53 5.01 -22.56
CA PRO A 108 0.15 4.31 -23.79
C PRO A 108 -0.73 5.16 -24.74
N GLY A 109 -1.03 6.42 -24.38
CA GLY A 109 -1.90 7.33 -25.14
C GLY A 109 -3.35 7.38 -24.66
N PHE A 110 -3.68 6.78 -23.51
CA PHE A 110 -4.99 6.89 -22.88
C PHE A 110 -5.04 8.09 -21.94
N ASP A 111 -6.14 8.84 -21.96
CA ASP A 111 -6.36 9.92 -21.00
C ASP A 111 -6.77 9.30 -19.66
N ALA A 112 -5.94 9.55 -18.64
CA ALA A 112 -6.16 9.06 -17.31
C ALA A 112 -6.22 10.24 -16.34
N PRO A 113 -7.06 10.17 -15.30
CA PRO A 113 -7.20 11.27 -14.36
C PRO A 113 -5.90 11.60 -13.65
N VAL A 114 -5.51 12.87 -13.71
CA VAL A 114 -4.38 13.40 -12.94
C VAL A 114 -4.82 13.63 -11.49
N ALA A 115 -3.92 13.40 -10.54
CA ALA A 115 -4.13 13.80 -9.16
C ALA A 115 -4.52 15.26 -9.06
N SER A 116 -5.50 15.52 -8.23
CA SER A 116 -5.94 16.86 -7.90
C SER A 116 -5.93 17.03 -6.39
N ARG A 117 -5.63 18.25 -5.95
CA ARG A 117 -5.87 18.67 -4.57
C ARG A 117 -6.81 19.86 -4.64
N ASN A 118 -8.04 19.67 -4.16
CA ASN A 118 -9.08 20.68 -4.22
C ASN A 118 -9.23 21.29 -2.83
N ARG A 119 -8.79 22.55 -2.71
CA ARG A 119 -9.05 23.42 -1.56
C ARG A 119 -10.30 24.23 -1.83
N ARG A 120 -11.40 23.98 -1.12
CA ARG A 120 -12.52 24.94 -1.03
C ARG A 120 -12.39 25.73 0.26
N ASP A 121 -12.49 27.06 0.18
CA ASP A 121 -12.43 27.92 1.36
C ASP A 121 -13.54 27.54 2.35
N GLY A 122 -13.15 27.21 3.59
CA GLY A 122 -14.06 26.79 4.65
C GLY A 122 -14.49 25.33 4.64
N MET A 123 -13.98 24.49 3.74
CA MET A 123 -14.24 23.04 3.71
C MET A 123 -12.96 22.20 3.78
N ASP A 124 -13.11 20.92 4.11
CA ASP A 124 -12.03 19.93 4.10
C ASP A 124 -11.35 19.86 2.72
N GLN A 125 -10.04 19.68 2.74
CA GLN A 125 -9.23 19.49 1.54
C GLN A 125 -9.55 18.12 0.94
N ALA A 126 -9.91 18.04 -0.34
CA ALA A 126 -10.03 16.77 -1.04
C ALA A 126 -8.80 16.50 -1.90
N SER A 127 -8.39 15.25 -2.04
CA SER A 127 -7.29 14.88 -2.94
C SER A 127 -7.55 13.58 -3.70
N PHE A 128 -7.00 13.46 -4.90
CA PHE A 128 -7.02 12.23 -5.70
C PHE A 128 -5.59 11.77 -5.98
N TYR A 129 -5.35 10.46 -6.01
CA TYR A 129 -4.08 9.84 -6.39
C TYR A 129 -4.31 8.60 -7.24
N GLN A 130 -3.35 8.31 -8.13
CA GLN A 130 -3.26 7.03 -8.82
C GLN A 130 -2.36 6.07 -8.04
N VAL A 131 -2.56 4.78 -8.25
CA VAL A 131 -1.84 3.72 -7.56
C VAL A 131 -1.38 2.66 -8.55
N HIS A 132 -0.12 2.25 -8.43
CA HIS A 132 0.43 1.12 -9.20
C HIS A 132 0.82 0.02 -8.25
N TRP A 133 0.32 -1.18 -8.53
CA TRP A 133 0.56 -2.37 -7.73
C TRP A 133 1.53 -3.29 -8.45
N TYR A 134 2.65 -3.57 -7.79
CA TYR A 134 3.70 -4.44 -8.32
C TYR A 134 3.78 -5.72 -7.51
N VAL A 135 4.04 -6.81 -8.22
CA VAL A 135 4.52 -8.06 -7.65
C VAL A 135 6.04 -7.97 -7.57
N ASP A 136 6.58 -8.02 -6.36
CA ASP A 136 8.00 -7.80 -6.10
C ASP A 136 8.52 -8.72 -5.00
N PRO A 137 8.83 -9.98 -5.32
CA PRO A 137 9.36 -10.95 -4.36
C PRO A 137 10.87 -10.77 -4.21
N ILE A 138 11.27 -9.71 -3.50
CA ILE A 138 12.69 -9.34 -3.32
C ILE A 138 13.48 -10.47 -2.64
N ILE A 139 12.87 -11.20 -1.71
CA ILE A 139 13.53 -12.35 -1.04
C ILE A 139 13.90 -13.45 -2.04
N PHE A 140 13.06 -13.68 -3.05
CA PHE A 140 13.34 -14.69 -4.07
C PHE A 140 14.59 -14.32 -4.89
N PHE A 141 14.71 -13.06 -5.31
CA PHE A 141 15.89 -12.58 -6.05
C PHE A 141 17.18 -12.66 -5.24
N LEU A 142 17.11 -12.42 -3.92
CA LEU A 142 18.29 -12.44 -3.06
C LEU A 142 18.67 -13.85 -2.58
N GLN A 143 17.89 -14.90 -2.92
CA GLN A 143 18.09 -16.31 -2.57
C GLN A 143 18.43 -16.57 -1.08
N THR A 144 18.08 -15.66 -0.16
CA THR A 144 18.98 -15.49 0.98
C THR A 144 18.86 -16.53 2.09
N ILE A 145 17.73 -17.17 2.41
CA ILE A 145 17.70 -18.14 3.55
C ILE A 145 16.59 -19.22 3.50
N LEU A 146 15.53 -19.11 2.68
CA LEU A 146 14.39 -20.05 2.73
C LEU A 146 14.14 -20.73 1.38
N ASP A 147 14.52 -22.01 1.27
CA ASP A 147 14.25 -22.82 0.08
C ASP A 147 12.74 -23.13 -0.06
N ASN A 148 12.13 -22.42 -1.01
CA ASN A 148 11.18 -22.82 -2.07
C ASN A 148 9.83 -23.51 -1.78
N GLY A 149 9.43 -23.78 -0.52
CA GLY A 149 8.09 -24.31 -0.23
C GLY A 149 7.03 -23.27 0.18
N CYS A 150 7.49 -22.17 0.77
CA CYS A 150 6.63 -21.23 1.50
C CYS A 150 6.63 -19.80 0.97
N LEU A 151 7.64 -19.45 0.18
CA LEU A 151 7.75 -18.18 -0.52
C LEU A 151 6.91 -18.18 -1.80
N GLU A 152 6.47 -17.00 -2.19
CA GLU A 152 5.79 -16.80 -3.46
C GLU A 152 6.82 -16.71 -4.60
N ASN A 153 6.94 -17.79 -5.38
CA ASN A 153 7.90 -17.90 -6.50
C ASN A 153 7.32 -17.32 -7.80
N VAL A 154 7.11 -16.01 -7.82
CA VAL A 154 6.62 -15.27 -8.99
C VAL A 154 7.68 -14.29 -9.50
N GLY A 155 7.60 -13.92 -10.78
CA GLY A 155 8.47 -12.88 -11.33
C GLY A 155 8.10 -11.49 -10.83
N PHE A 156 9.02 -10.52 -11.01
CA PHE A 156 8.65 -9.11 -10.88
C PHE A 156 7.67 -8.72 -11.99
N ASP A 157 6.55 -8.10 -11.64
CA ASP A 157 5.52 -7.71 -12.61
C ASP A 157 4.71 -6.49 -12.14
N ILE A 158 4.15 -5.76 -13.10
CA ILE A 158 3.18 -4.68 -12.86
C ILE A 158 1.79 -5.30 -12.90
N ALA A 159 1.28 -5.68 -11.73
CA ALA A 159 0.05 -6.46 -11.64
C ALA A 159 -1.23 -5.63 -11.70
N TYR A 160 -1.19 -4.34 -11.33
CA TYR A 160 -2.37 -3.47 -11.45
C TYR A 160 -1.98 -2.00 -11.66
N LEU A 161 -2.65 -1.34 -12.60
CA LEU A 161 -2.56 0.10 -12.85
C LEU A 161 -3.94 0.72 -12.70
N THR A 162 -4.13 1.62 -11.74
CA THR A 162 -5.46 2.20 -11.48
C THR A 162 -5.95 3.12 -12.59
N GLU A 163 -5.07 3.59 -13.48
CA GLU A 163 -5.44 4.35 -14.67
C GLU A 163 -6.27 3.54 -15.67
N LEU A 164 -6.10 2.21 -15.68
CA LEU A 164 -6.85 1.29 -16.54
C LEU A 164 -8.17 0.83 -15.90
N ASP A 165 -8.37 1.16 -14.63
CA ASP A 165 -9.57 0.79 -13.87
C ASP A 165 -10.59 1.95 -13.88
N PRO A 166 -11.73 1.80 -14.58
CA PRO A 166 -12.74 2.85 -14.63
C PRO A 166 -13.38 3.13 -13.27
N MET A 167 -13.32 2.17 -12.33
CA MET A 167 -13.87 2.33 -10.99
C MET A 167 -12.98 3.22 -10.12
N TRP A 168 -11.69 3.39 -10.43
CA TRP A 168 -10.76 4.06 -9.51
C TRP A 168 -11.04 5.56 -9.30
N LYS A 169 -11.66 6.24 -10.28
CA LYS A 169 -12.06 7.65 -10.15
C LYS A 169 -13.52 7.85 -9.78
N ASP A 170 -14.38 6.92 -10.20
CA ASP A 170 -15.83 7.08 -10.11
C ASP A 170 -16.35 6.47 -8.79
N ASP A 171 -16.90 7.32 -7.92
CA ASP A 171 -17.41 6.93 -6.60
C ASP A 171 -18.65 6.02 -6.76
N GLU A 172 -19.51 6.33 -7.73
CA GLU A 172 -20.74 5.61 -8.02
C GLU A 172 -20.46 4.22 -8.59
N LEU A 173 -19.51 4.10 -9.51
CA LEU A 173 -19.09 2.82 -10.07
C LEU A 173 -18.41 1.97 -8.99
N THR A 174 -17.57 2.58 -8.14
CA THR A 174 -16.96 1.88 -6.98
C THR A 174 -18.02 1.33 -6.02
N ALA A 175 -19.16 1.99 -5.87
CA ALA A 175 -20.25 1.50 -5.02
C ALA A 175 -20.82 0.15 -5.47
N LEU A 176 -20.62 -0.25 -6.73
CA LEU A 176 -20.95 -1.60 -7.20
C LEU A 176 -20.08 -2.69 -6.54
N LEU A 177 -18.79 -2.39 -6.30
CA LEU A 177 -17.85 -3.30 -5.64
C LEU A 177 -18.00 -3.24 -4.11
N THR A 178 -18.32 -2.06 -3.57
CA THR A 178 -18.50 -1.86 -2.12
C THR A 178 -19.83 -1.19 -1.77
N PRO A 179 -20.97 -1.91 -1.88
CA PRO A 179 -22.29 -1.37 -1.54
C PRO A 179 -22.44 -1.03 -0.05
N GLU A 180 -21.62 -1.61 0.82
CA GLU A 180 -21.57 -1.32 2.25
C GLU A 180 -21.20 0.14 2.58
N ILE A 181 -20.70 0.91 1.60
CA ILE A 181 -20.41 2.34 1.78
C ILE A 181 -21.65 3.11 2.28
N PHE A 182 -22.84 2.73 1.85
CA PHE A 182 -24.09 3.36 2.28
C PHE A 182 -24.39 3.10 3.77
N LEU A 183 -23.92 1.98 4.31
CA LEU A 183 -24.06 1.65 5.73
C LEU A 183 -23.07 2.42 6.61
N PHE A 184 -21.86 2.64 6.11
CA PHE A 184 -20.77 3.26 6.88
C PHE A 184 -20.49 4.73 6.54
N GLY A 185 -21.34 5.34 5.71
CA GLY A 185 -21.27 6.77 5.37
C GLY A 185 -21.70 7.73 6.48
N ASN A 186 -22.22 7.23 7.60
CA ASN A 186 -22.76 8.02 8.71
C ASN A 186 -21.71 8.46 9.74
N LEU A 187 -22.05 9.46 10.55
CA LEU A 187 -21.16 10.03 11.57
C LEU A 187 -20.70 9.01 12.63
N PRO A 188 -21.56 8.13 13.19
CA PRO A 188 -21.12 7.09 14.11
C PRO A 188 -20.07 6.14 13.53
N ALA A 189 -20.25 5.70 12.27
CA ALA A 189 -19.30 4.81 11.60
C ALA A 189 -17.93 5.50 11.37
N ARG A 190 -17.93 6.79 11.05
CA ARG A 190 -16.69 7.58 10.94
C ARG A 190 -16.02 7.78 12.30
N ALA A 191 -16.80 8.01 13.34
CA ALA A 191 -16.30 8.15 14.71
C ALA A 191 -15.68 6.84 15.21
N ALA A 192 -16.22 5.67 14.82
CA ALA A 192 -15.65 4.37 15.14
C ALA A 192 -14.21 4.20 14.62
N CYS A 193 -13.83 4.87 13.52
CA CYS A 193 -12.46 4.84 13.01
C CYS A 193 -11.43 5.46 13.96
N ALA A 194 -11.86 6.32 14.91
CA ALA A 194 -10.98 6.80 15.96
C ALA A 194 -10.50 5.68 16.88
N ALA A 195 -11.37 4.70 17.19
CA ALA A 195 -10.99 3.52 17.99
C ALA A 195 -9.99 2.64 17.23
N ASP A 196 -10.21 2.45 15.92
CA ASP A 196 -9.27 1.72 15.05
C ASP A 196 -7.91 2.42 14.94
N CYS A 197 -7.90 3.77 14.87
CA CYS A 197 -6.67 4.57 14.90
C CYS A 197 -5.86 4.36 16.19
N VAL A 198 -6.52 4.33 17.34
CA VAL A 198 -5.84 4.06 18.63
C VAL A 198 -5.25 2.65 18.64
N ALA A 199 -6.02 1.65 18.18
CA ALA A 199 -5.54 0.26 18.10
C ALA A 199 -4.33 0.12 17.16
N ALA A 200 -4.42 0.66 15.94
CA ALA A 200 -3.34 0.63 14.94
C ALA A 200 -2.09 1.43 15.36
N THR A 201 -2.27 2.45 16.20
CA THR A 201 -1.14 3.23 16.75
C THR A 201 -0.44 2.46 17.87
N ALA A 202 -1.18 1.75 18.72
CA ALA A 202 -0.61 0.94 19.81
C ALA A 202 0.01 -0.38 19.31
N GLY A 203 -0.52 -0.95 18.24
CA GLY A 203 -0.12 -2.25 17.70
C GLY A 203 -0.68 -2.44 16.29
N PHE A 204 -1.58 -3.39 16.12
CA PHE A 204 -2.24 -3.63 14.85
C PHE A 204 -3.66 -3.05 14.83
N PRO A 205 -4.20 -2.72 13.64
CA PRO A 205 -5.59 -2.30 13.49
C PRO A 205 -6.55 -3.42 13.91
N ASN A 206 -7.80 -3.07 14.19
CA ASN A 206 -8.82 -4.06 14.53
C ASN A 206 -9.67 -4.40 13.29
N ASN A 207 -9.72 -5.68 12.94
CA ASN A 207 -10.48 -6.18 11.79
C ASN A 207 -12.01 -6.05 11.94
N LEU A 208 -12.53 -5.85 13.16
CA LEU A 208 -13.95 -5.55 13.36
C LEU A 208 -14.38 -4.26 12.65
N PHE A 209 -13.48 -3.27 12.60
CA PHE A 209 -13.68 -2.00 11.89
C PHE A 209 -13.16 -2.10 10.47
N PHE A 210 -13.64 -3.06 9.68
CA PHE A 210 -13.14 -3.31 8.32
C PHE A 210 -13.33 -2.11 7.37
N TRP A 211 -14.28 -1.22 7.63
CA TRP A 211 -14.52 0.01 6.85
C TRP A 211 -13.57 1.17 7.22
N CYS A 212 -12.72 0.99 8.22
CA CYS A 212 -11.75 1.98 8.69
C CYS A 212 -10.32 1.60 8.31
N ALA A 213 -9.53 2.60 7.95
CA ALA A 213 -8.10 2.49 7.67
C ALA A 213 -7.27 3.09 8.82
N GLY A 214 -7.64 2.79 10.07
CA GLY A 214 -7.03 3.37 11.27
C GLY A 214 -6.97 4.89 11.24
N CYS A 215 -5.79 5.45 11.53
CA CYS A 215 -5.55 6.89 11.52
C CYS A 215 -5.52 7.51 10.12
N GLN A 216 -5.55 6.70 9.06
CA GLN A 216 -5.59 7.23 7.69
C GLN A 216 -7.00 7.61 7.25
N GLY A 217 -8.04 7.30 8.04
CA GLY A 217 -9.42 7.71 7.78
C GLY A 217 -10.30 6.55 7.33
N SER A 218 -11.31 6.86 6.52
CA SER A 218 -12.27 5.86 6.04
C SER A 218 -11.71 5.08 4.85
N LEU A 219 -11.83 3.75 4.92
CA LEU A 219 -11.38 2.86 3.86
C LEU A 219 -12.28 2.99 2.61
N HIS A 220 -13.59 3.19 2.77
CA HIS A 220 -14.50 3.36 1.63
C HIS A 220 -14.62 4.83 1.20
N PRO A 221 -14.93 5.11 -0.09
CA PRO A 221 -14.96 4.17 -1.23
C PRO A 221 -13.57 3.60 -1.55
N LEU A 222 -13.50 2.38 -2.12
CA LEU A 222 -12.25 1.72 -2.51
C LEU A 222 -11.70 2.27 -3.83
N ASN A 223 -11.38 3.55 -3.82
CA ASN A 223 -10.93 4.30 -4.98
C ASN A 223 -9.93 5.40 -4.59
N GLY A 224 -9.50 6.19 -5.57
CA GLY A 224 -8.47 7.21 -5.39
C GLY A 224 -8.94 8.49 -4.69
N ASN A 225 -10.24 8.66 -4.43
CA ASN A 225 -10.80 9.92 -3.93
C ASN A 225 -10.73 10.02 -2.41
N ILE A 226 -9.92 10.94 -1.91
CA ILE A 226 -9.73 11.23 -0.48
C ILE A 226 -10.55 12.46 -0.13
N GLN A 227 -11.52 12.28 0.76
CA GLN A 227 -12.46 13.33 1.14
C GLN A 227 -11.86 14.32 2.15
N ALA A 228 -10.91 13.88 2.98
CA ALA A 228 -10.23 14.69 3.98
C ALA A 228 -8.71 14.45 3.89
N HIS A 229 -8.03 15.37 3.23
CA HIS A 229 -6.59 15.40 3.04
C HIS A 229 -5.94 16.19 4.18
N ILE A 230 -5.19 15.48 5.04
CA ILE A 230 -4.48 16.09 6.17
C ILE A 230 -3.01 16.32 5.82
N GLY A 231 -2.38 15.34 5.17
CA GLY A 231 -1.02 15.42 4.66
C GLY A 231 -0.78 14.32 3.64
N SER A 232 0.21 14.49 2.76
CA SER A 232 0.35 13.61 1.60
C SER A 232 0.81 12.22 1.98
N VAL A 233 1.67 12.08 3.01
CA VAL A 233 2.09 10.78 3.53
C VAL A 233 0.92 10.00 4.15
N GLN A 234 0.02 10.68 4.85
CA GLN A 234 -1.21 10.08 5.38
C GLN A 234 -2.16 9.68 4.24
N ALA A 235 -2.36 10.57 3.27
CA ALA A 235 -3.20 10.34 2.10
C ALA A 235 -2.69 9.17 1.25
N SER A 236 -1.40 9.09 0.97
CA SER A 236 -0.82 7.99 0.21
C SER A 236 -0.84 6.67 0.98
N SER A 237 -0.65 6.72 2.31
CA SER A 237 -0.83 5.53 3.14
C SER A 237 -2.29 5.04 3.15
N LEU A 238 -3.29 5.94 3.06
CA LEU A 238 -4.69 5.56 2.85
C LEU A 238 -4.87 4.85 1.50
N MET A 239 -4.27 5.34 0.43
CA MET A 239 -4.33 4.71 -0.90
C MET A 239 -3.77 3.28 -0.90
N VAL A 240 -2.66 3.05 -0.18
CA VAL A 240 -2.12 1.70 0.05
C VAL A 240 -3.15 0.80 0.73
N ASN A 241 -3.83 1.28 1.77
CA ASN A 241 -4.89 0.49 2.43
C ASN A 241 -6.04 0.15 1.47
N ARG A 242 -6.47 1.14 0.67
CA ARG A 242 -7.59 0.98 -0.27
C ARG A 242 -7.30 0.02 -1.40
N ILE A 243 -6.12 0.10 -2.01
CA ILE A 243 -5.77 -0.81 -3.11
C ILE A 243 -5.66 -2.25 -2.62
N ILE A 244 -5.06 -2.48 -1.44
CA ILE A 244 -4.98 -3.83 -0.84
C ILE A 244 -6.39 -4.37 -0.58
N ALA A 245 -7.28 -3.54 -0.01
CA ALA A 245 -8.66 -3.93 0.23
C ALA A 245 -9.45 -4.18 -1.07
N LYS A 246 -9.22 -3.37 -2.10
CA LYS A 246 -9.83 -3.51 -3.41
C LYS A 246 -9.43 -4.82 -4.08
N LEU A 247 -8.14 -5.14 -4.11
CA LEU A 247 -7.64 -6.38 -4.70
C LEU A 247 -8.14 -7.62 -3.95
N HIS A 248 -8.33 -7.53 -2.63
CA HIS A 248 -9.02 -8.59 -1.88
C HIS A 248 -10.48 -8.75 -2.31
N ARG A 249 -11.19 -7.62 -2.46
CA ARG A 249 -12.61 -7.59 -2.86
C ARG A 249 -12.83 -8.17 -4.26
N GLU A 250 -11.89 -7.91 -5.17
CA GLU A 250 -11.84 -8.44 -6.54
C GLU A 250 -11.26 -9.86 -6.62
N LEU A 251 -10.89 -10.47 -5.49
CA LEU A 251 -10.27 -11.79 -5.40
C LEU A 251 -8.93 -11.94 -6.14
N LEU A 252 -8.27 -10.82 -6.44
CA LEU A 252 -6.91 -10.77 -6.99
C LEU A 252 -5.85 -11.00 -5.91
N MET A 253 -6.20 -10.79 -4.63
CA MET A 253 -5.36 -11.12 -3.49
C MET A 253 -6.04 -12.05 -2.50
N TRP A 254 -5.27 -13.01 -2.02
CA TRP A 254 -5.74 -14.07 -1.12
C TRP A 254 -4.99 -13.99 0.21
N SER A 255 -5.60 -14.55 1.24
CA SER A 255 -5.00 -14.65 2.57
C SER A 255 -3.79 -15.57 2.55
N ALA A 256 -2.71 -15.12 3.17
CA ALA A 256 -1.49 -15.91 3.38
C ALA A 256 -1.24 -16.24 4.87
N ALA A 257 -2.13 -15.77 5.75
CA ALA A 257 -2.05 -15.89 7.20
C ALA A 257 -3.28 -16.64 7.76
N GLY A 258 -3.17 -17.05 9.03
CA GLY A 258 -4.17 -17.89 9.70
C GLY A 258 -3.97 -19.40 9.49
N ASN A 259 -4.79 -20.21 10.16
CA ASN A 259 -4.65 -21.68 10.16
C ASN A 259 -5.03 -22.30 8.81
N ASN A 260 -6.02 -21.72 8.14
CA ASN A 260 -6.51 -22.21 6.85
C ASN A 260 -5.51 -21.94 5.70
N SER A 261 -4.61 -20.97 5.87
CA SER A 261 -3.65 -20.55 4.84
C SER A 261 -2.25 -21.16 5.03
N VAL A 262 -2.12 -22.18 5.89
CA VAL A 262 -0.85 -22.89 6.14
C VAL A 262 -0.46 -23.75 4.92
N CYS A 263 -1.45 -24.31 4.23
CA CYS A 263 -1.23 -25.21 3.10
C CYS A 263 -1.30 -24.53 1.73
N GLY A 264 -1.73 -23.28 1.68
CA GLY A 264 -1.91 -22.53 0.44
C GLY A 264 -2.41 -21.13 0.74
N TYR A 265 -2.86 -20.42 -0.28
CA TYR A 265 -3.55 -19.15 -0.10
C TYR A 265 -5.06 -19.40 -0.05
N THR A 266 -5.77 -18.69 0.82
CA THR A 266 -7.22 -18.85 0.99
C THR A 266 -7.94 -17.60 0.46
N PRO A 267 -9.00 -17.72 -0.35
CA PRO A 267 -9.75 -16.55 -0.81
C PRO A 267 -10.29 -15.78 0.39
N GLN A 268 -10.04 -14.47 0.40
CA GLN A 268 -10.44 -13.57 1.47
C GLN A 268 -10.96 -12.27 0.86
N PRO A 269 -12.29 -12.14 0.66
CA PRO A 269 -12.89 -10.94 0.07
C PRO A 269 -12.78 -9.71 0.97
N VAL A 270 -12.87 -9.90 2.29
CA VAL A 270 -12.72 -8.84 3.28
C VAL A 270 -11.29 -8.90 3.83
N MET A 271 -10.50 -7.89 3.50
CA MET A 271 -9.11 -7.78 3.90
C MET A 271 -8.91 -7.91 5.42
N ASP A 272 -7.99 -8.79 5.83
CA ASP A 272 -7.42 -8.76 7.18
C ASP A 272 -6.33 -7.68 7.22
N LYS A 273 -6.63 -6.57 7.90
CA LYS A 273 -5.72 -5.43 8.03
C LYS A 273 -4.48 -5.79 8.86
N THR A 274 -4.60 -6.75 9.77
CA THR A 274 -3.49 -7.17 10.62
C THR A 274 -2.45 -7.96 9.84
N GLY A 275 -2.83 -8.59 8.72
CA GLY A 275 -1.94 -9.38 7.87
C GLY A 275 -0.90 -8.58 7.08
N TYR A 276 -0.85 -7.25 7.24
CA TYR A 276 0.00 -6.38 6.43
C TYR A 276 0.75 -5.34 7.26
N LYS A 277 2.01 -5.13 6.87
CA LYS A 277 2.85 -3.99 7.26
C LYS A 277 3.39 -3.33 6.00
N TYR A 278 3.82 -2.09 6.10
CA TYR A 278 4.44 -1.38 4.99
C TYR A 278 5.55 -0.48 5.47
N GLN A 279 6.47 -0.16 4.56
CA GLN A 279 7.50 0.85 4.76
C GLN A 279 7.54 1.75 3.53
N MET A 280 7.87 3.02 3.73
CA MET A 280 8.14 3.92 2.61
C MET A 280 9.51 3.64 2.01
N LEU A 281 9.59 3.56 0.68
CA LEU A 281 10.81 3.43 -0.12
C LEU A 281 11.19 4.77 -0.79
N TYR A 282 10.20 5.51 -1.27
CA TYR A 282 10.36 6.81 -1.93
C TYR A 282 9.31 7.77 -1.34
N PRO A 283 9.64 9.06 -1.15
CA PRO A 283 10.86 9.76 -1.59
C PRO A 283 12.05 9.66 -0.64
N VAL A 284 11.82 9.40 0.65
CA VAL A 284 12.86 9.12 1.64
C VAL A 284 12.61 7.74 2.25
N PRO A 285 13.52 6.76 2.06
CA PRO A 285 13.36 5.43 2.63
C PRO A 285 13.19 5.44 4.15
N GLN A 286 12.24 4.65 4.64
CA GLN A 286 11.95 4.45 6.07
C GLN A 286 12.90 3.43 6.70
N THR A 287 14.18 3.77 6.79
CA THR A 287 15.20 2.89 7.37
C THR A 287 15.51 3.24 8.84
N LEU A 288 15.26 4.49 9.24
CA LEU A 288 15.39 4.93 10.62
C LEU A 288 14.32 4.28 11.51
N LYS A 289 14.79 3.64 12.59
CA LYS A 289 13.94 2.96 13.56
C LYS A 289 13.38 3.96 14.58
N ILE A 290 12.08 3.91 14.80
CA ILE A 290 11.35 4.60 15.87
C ILE A 290 10.92 3.52 16.86
N ALA A 291 11.38 3.61 18.11
CA ALA A 291 11.15 2.58 19.13
C ALA A 291 11.51 1.15 18.62
N GLY A 292 12.68 1.02 17.97
CA GLY A 292 13.16 -0.26 17.43
C GLY A 292 12.47 -0.74 16.13
N LYS A 293 11.45 -0.03 15.65
CA LYS A 293 10.59 -0.43 14.52
C LYS A 293 10.72 0.54 13.36
N CYS A 294 10.66 0.04 12.13
CA CYS A 294 10.73 0.86 10.92
C CYS A 294 9.46 0.71 10.07
N CYS A 295 8.99 -0.50 9.79
CA CYS A 295 7.68 -0.71 9.17
C CYS A 295 6.54 -0.35 10.11
N GLN A 296 5.41 -0.06 9.48
CA GLN A 296 4.19 0.37 10.12
C GLN A 296 3.10 -0.64 9.79
N PRO A 297 2.33 -1.12 10.78
CA PRO A 297 1.05 -1.78 10.52
C PRO A 297 0.12 -0.87 9.73
N LEU A 298 -0.78 -1.46 8.95
CA LEU A 298 -1.85 -0.73 8.29
C LEU A 298 -2.65 0.13 9.29
N GLY A 299 -2.93 1.38 8.92
CA GLY A 299 -3.69 2.31 9.76
C GLY A 299 -2.93 3.01 10.88
N ARG A 300 -1.63 2.72 11.10
CA ARG A 300 -0.84 3.41 12.14
C ARG A 300 -0.65 4.90 11.83
N SER A 301 -0.72 5.75 12.85
CA SER A 301 -0.50 7.19 12.73
C SER A 301 0.80 7.53 12.01
N THR A 302 0.72 8.40 11.00
CA THR A 302 1.87 8.87 10.21
C THR A 302 2.60 10.05 10.83
N VAL A 303 2.10 10.61 11.94
CA VAL A 303 2.62 11.86 12.53
C VAL A 303 4.11 11.75 12.87
N LEU A 304 4.53 10.61 13.45
CA LEU A 304 5.92 10.43 13.88
C LEU A 304 6.82 10.00 12.71
N TRP A 305 6.40 8.98 11.96
CA TRP A 305 7.27 8.40 10.94
C TRP A 305 7.26 9.16 9.63
N GLY A 306 6.15 9.82 9.28
CA GLY A 306 6.00 10.55 8.01
C GLY A 306 6.69 11.92 8.00
N ALA A 307 7.13 12.41 9.16
CA ALA A 307 7.80 13.70 9.28
C ALA A 307 9.07 13.77 8.40
N GLY A 308 9.16 14.81 7.57
CA GLY A 308 10.31 15.04 6.68
C GLY A 308 10.42 14.07 5.49
N ARG A 309 9.39 13.25 5.22
CA ARG A 309 9.35 12.33 4.08
C ARG A 309 8.49 12.81 2.92
N GLU A 310 8.13 14.08 2.94
CA GLU A 310 7.50 14.78 1.83
C GLU A 310 8.28 16.09 1.64
N PHE A 311 8.59 16.43 0.39
CA PHE A 311 9.26 17.67 0.05
C PHE A 311 8.86 18.10 -1.36
N PRO A 312 8.85 19.42 -1.66
CA PRO A 312 8.29 19.91 -2.92
C PRO A 312 9.08 19.44 -4.15
N ILE A 313 8.41 19.44 -5.30
CA ILE A 313 8.95 19.17 -6.66
C ILE A 313 9.23 17.68 -6.91
N GLN A 314 10.02 17.01 -6.08
CA GLN A 314 10.39 15.60 -6.30
C GLN A 314 9.82 14.66 -5.23
N GLY A 315 9.49 15.15 -4.04
CA GLY A 315 9.10 14.34 -2.89
C GLY A 315 7.60 14.26 -2.65
N GLU A 316 6.80 14.29 -3.70
CA GLU A 316 5.33 14.38 -3.62
C GLU A 316 4.61 13.15 -4.19
N ASP A 317 5.35 12.25 -4.82
CA ASP A 317 4.95 10.89 -5.17
C ASP A 317 5.61 9.90 -4.20
N PHE A 318 4.98 8.75 -3.97
CA PHE A 318 5.38 7.83 -2.91
C PHE A 318 5.50 6.41 -3.44
N SER A 319 6.47 5.67 -2.91
CA SER A 319 6.59 4.22 -3.15
C SER A 319 6.69 3.50 -1.82
N TYR A 320 6.02 2.37 -1.68
CA TYR A 320 5.93 1.59 -0.46
C TYR A 320 6.26 0.13 -0.72
N GLN A 321 7.07 -0.48 0.15
CA GLN A 321 7.18 -1.94 0.22
C GLN A 321 6.10 -2.46 1.17
N ILE A 322 5.36 -3.47 0.73
CA ILE A 322 4.37 -4.16 1.54
C ILE A 322 4.95 -5.50 2.00
N PHE A 323 4.84 -5.73 3.29
CA PHE A 323 5.16 -6.97 3.96
C PHE A 323 3.85 -7.66 4.33
N ARG A 324 3.64 -8.86 3.81
CA ARG A 324 2.47 -9.68 4.10
C ARG A 324 2.86 -10.74 5.13
N LYS A 325 2.01 -10.99 6.13
CA LYS A 325 2.21 -12.10 7.05
C LYS A 325 2.04 -13.42 6.29
N ARG A 326 3.02 -14.31 6.39
CA ARG A 326 2.98 -15.65 5.81
C ARG A 326 3.00 -16.67 6.92
N ASN A 327 1.97 -17.52 6.98
CA ASN A 327 1.99 -18.77 7.72
C ASN A 327 2.04 -19.89 6.69
N CYS A 328 2.98 -20.81 6.84
CA CYS A 328 3.16 -21.86 5.87
C CYS A 328 3.69 -23.14 6.50
N CYS A 329 3.31 -24.26 5.89
CA CYS A 329 3.89 -25.56 6.16
C CYS A 329 5.17 -25.77 5.36
N GLN A 330 6.33 -25.63 6.01
CA GLN A 330 7.61 -25.96 5.38
C GLN A 330 7.80 -27.47 5.44
N GLY A 331 7.67 -28.13 4.29
CA GLY A 331 7.78 -29.58 4.17
C GLY A 331 9.21 -30.07 4.44
N ALA A 332 9.33 -31.15 5.21
CA ALA A 332 10.57 -31.93 5.33
C ALA A 332 10.50 -33.23 4.50
N ILE A 333 9.28 -33.69 4.15
CA ILE A 333 9.02 -34.94 3.43
C ILE A 333 7.90 -34.67 2.42
N VAL A 334 8.17 -34.92 1.13
CA VAL A 334 7.15 -35.05 0.09
C VAL A 334 6.61 -36.47 0.20
N LEU A 335 5.35 -36.63 0.61
CA LEU A 335 4.75 -37.95 0.75
C LEU A 335 4.31 -38.42 -0.65
N GLY A 336 5.21 -39.07 -1.39
CA GLY A 336 4.88 -39.60 -2.73
C GLY A 336 6.03 -39.82 -3.72
N GLU A 337 7.29 -39.73 -3.31
CA GLU A 337 8.44 -40.26 -4.08
C GLU A 337 8.98 -41.55 -3.48
#